data_AF-A0A3P3WGP7-F1
#
_entry.id   AF-A0A3P3WGP7-F1
#
_cell.length_a   1.000
_cell.length_b   1.000
_cell.length_c   1.000
_cell.angle_alpha   90.00
_cell.angle_beta   90.00
_cell.angle_gamma   90.00
#
_symmetry.space_group_name_H-M   'P 1'
#
loop_
_entity.id
_entity.type
_entity.pdbx_description
1 polymer ?
#
loop_
_entity_poly.entity_id
_entity_poly.type
_entity_poly.pdbx_seq_one_letter_code
_entity_poly.pdbx_strand_id
1 'polypeptide(L)'
;MKVTIDGQTIEVAPGTTILQAARMIGGESVPPTMCYYSKLKGSGGKCRACLVEVAKGSEADPRPMPKLMASCVTGVMDGMEVNSIKSERVTEARKSVTEFLLINHPLDCPVCDQAGECDLQNLSFKHGKSQTRYIEEKRTFEPEDIGPNIQLHMNRCILCYRCVMVADQLTDNRVHGVMDRGDHSNISTCISKAIDNEFSGNMIDVCPVGALTDKTFRFKQRVWFNKPYNAHRECKTPGCCGKTTVWMFGNEIQRVTGRKDEFHEVEEFICNECRFDHKDTKDWVIEGPRKFEKDSVINQNNYTQKLDTVVIETEKGILKGRDQDRKKISMPAIPLKREEQEAFKEGNI
;
A
#
# COMPACT_ATOMS: atom_id res chain seq x y z
N MET A 1 4.55 18.81 25.11
CA MET A 1 5.59 19.54 24.38
C MET A 1 4.95 20.16 23.15
N LYS A 2 5.21 21.43 22.89
CA LYS A 2 4.67 22.20 21.77
C LYS A 2 5.61 22.10 20.58
N VAL A 3 5.10 21.70 19.42
CA VAL A 3 5.87 21.59 18.17
C VAL A 3 5.09 22.25 17.04
N THR A 4 5.82 22.91 16.15
CA THR A 4 5.26 23.58 14.96
C THR A 4 5.74 22.87 13.71
N ILE A 5 4.84 22.38 12.87
CA ILE A 5 5.16 21.70 11.61
C ILE A 5 4.47 22.47 10.48
N ASP A 6 5.26 23.01 9.55
CA ASP A 6 4.81 23.87 8.46
C ASP A 6 3.88 25.02 8.93
N GLY A 7 4.14 25.57 10.12
CA GLY A 7 3.34 26.64 10.74
C GLY A 7 2.10 26.17 11.51
N GLN A 8 1.79 24.87 11.50
CA GLN A 8 0.71 24.29 12.30
C GLN A 8 1.28 23.83 13.64
N THR A 9 0.72 24.36 14.73
CA THR A 9 1.20 24.09 16.08
C THR A 9 0.36 23.03 16.76
N ILE A 10 1.00 22.04 17.38
CA ILE A 10 0.32 20.99 18.14
C ILE A 10 1.05 20.69 19.46
N GLU A 11 0.31 20.11 20.40
CA GLU A 11 0.87 19.58 21.64
C GLU A 11 0.96 18.06 21.57
N VAL A 12 2.13 17.53 21.93
CA VAL A 12 2.42 16.10 21.89
C VAL A 12 3.07 15.62 23.19
N ALA A 13 2.88 14.34 23.48
CA ALA A 13 3.51 13.68 24.61
C ALA A 13 5.04 13.58 24.43
N PRO A 14 5.82 13.53 25.53
CA PRO A 14 7.23 13.17 25.47
C PRO A 14 7.45 11.81 24.80
N GLY A 15 8.50 11.71 23.97
CA GLY A 15 8.84 10.48 23.23
C GLY A 15 8.20 10.35 21.84
N THR A 16 7.28 11.24 21.46
CA THR A 16 6.70 11.29 20.11
C THR A 16 7.73 11.70 19.07
N THR A 17 7.75 11.02 17.92
CA THR A 17 8.64 11.40 16.79
C THR A 17 8.04 12.51 15.94
N ILE A 18 8.87 13.22 15.15
CA ILE A 18 8.39 14.28 14.26
C ILE A 18 7.34 13.72 13.28
N LEU A 19 7.52 12.50 12.77
CA LEU A 19 6.55 11.87 11.88
C LEU A 19 5.21 11.62 12.57
N GLN A 20 5.23 11.10 13.80
CA GLN A 20 4.01 10.84 14.56
C GLN A 20 3.27 12.15 14.87
N ALA A 21 4.01 13.19 15.24
CA ALA A 21 3.47 14.54 15.40
C ALA A 21 2.84 15.06 14.09
N ALA A 22 3.51 14.88 12.95
CA ALA A 22 2.97 15.27 11.64
C ALA A 22 1.69 14.48 11.29
N ARG A 23 1.62 13.18 11.59
CA ARG A 23 0.42 12.36 11.37
C ARG A 23 -0.78 12.82 12.20
N MET A 24 -0.56 13.35 13.41
CA MET A 24 -1.64 13.94 14.22
C MET A 24 -2.23 15.21 13.61
N ILE A 25 -1.43 15.97 12.84
CA ILE A 25 -1.90 17.13 12.06
C ILE A 25 -2.66 16.65 10.82
N GLY A 26 -2.10 15.65 10.13
CA GLY A 26 -2.61 15.13 8.88
C GLY A 26 -2.28 16.01 7.67
N GLY A 27 -2.82 15.63 6.51
CA GLY A 27 -2.67 16.36 5.25
C GLY A 27 -1.27 16.29 4.63
N GLU A 28 -0.94 17.29 3.80
CA GLU A 28 0.29 17.31 2.99
C GLU A 28 1.57 17.49 3.80
N SER A 29 1.47 17.99 5.04
CA SER A 29 2.61 18.16 5.94
C SER A 29 3.23 16.82 6.38
N VAL A 30 2.49 15.71 6.27
CA VAL A 30 2.97 14.38 6.64
C VAL A 30 4.11 13.93 5.71
N PRO A 31 5.33 13.71 6.22
CA PRO A 31 6.44 13.21 5.41
C PRO A 31 6.16 11.79 4.88
N PRO A 32 6.51 11.47 3.62
CA PRO A 32 6.31 10.14 3.07
C PRO A 32 7.28 9.13 3.70
N THR A 33 6.85 7.88 3.86
CA THR A 33 7.63 6.83 4.52
C THR A 33 7.54 5.49 3.81
N MET A 34 8.69 4.86 3.54
CA MET A 34 8.75 3.52 2.93
C MET A 34 9.13 2.41 3.91
N CYS A 35 9.92 2.72 4.96
CA CYS A 35 10.39 1.71 5.92
C CYS A 35 9.74 1.81 7.30
N TYR A 36 9.27 3.00 7.70
CA TYR A 36 8.56 3.17 8.97
C TYR A 36 7.19 2.52 8.90
N TYR A 37 6.76 1.89 9.99
CA TYR A 37 5.47 1.22 10.11
C TYR A 37 5.05 1.23 11.59
N SER A 38 3.95 1.89 11.95
CA SER A 38 3.61 2.15 13.36
C SER A 38 3.49 0.88 14.21
N LYS A 39 2.97 -0.21 13.64
CA LYS A 39 2.81 -1.50 14.33
C LYS A 39 4.11 -2.29 14.48
N LEU A 40 5.20 -1.90 13.80
CA LEU A 40 6.50 -2.56 13.88
C LEU A 40 7.44 -1.74 14.76
N LYS A 41 7.70 -2.25 15.96
CA LYS A 41 8.56 -1.59 16.93
C LYS A 41 9.97 -1.46 16.38
N GLY A 42 10.55 -0.26 16.48
CA GLY A 42 11.88 0.04 15.97
C GLY A 42 11.98 0.16 14.44
N SER A 43 10.87 0.14 13.71
CA SER A 43 10.88 0.39 12.27
C SER A 43 11.20 1.86 11.97
N GLY A 44 11.80 2.12 10.82
CA GLY A 44 12.23 3.47 10.44
C GLY A 44 13.75 3.61 10.25
N GLY A 45 14.16 4.79 9.81
CA GLY A 45 15.58 5.14 9.67
C GLY A 45 16.34 4.50 8.50
N LYS A 46 15.72 3.62 7.71
CA LYS A 46 16.37 2.91 6.58
C LYS A 46 16.27 3.68 5.26
N CYS A 47 15.06 4.00 4.80
CA CYS A 47 14.81 4.50 3.44
C CYS A 47 15.09 6.00 3.21
N ARG A 48 15.12 6.82 4.28
CA ARG A 48 15.29 8.28 4.22
C ARG A 48 14.25 9.06 3.39
N ALA A 49 13.12 8.48 3.00
CA ALA A 49 12.05 9.23 2.31
C ALA A 49 11.44 10.35 3.19
N CYS A 50 11.42 10.14 4.51
CA CYS A 50 10.79 11.01 5.48
C CYS A 50 11.65 12.19 5.96
N LEU A 51 12.65 12.62 5.17
CA LEU A 51 13.51 13.74 5.53
C LEU A 51 12.69 15.03 5.71
N VAL A 52 13.07 15.82 6.71
CA VAL A 52 12.50 17.12 7.07
C VAL A 52 13.61 18.09 7.49
N GLU A 53 13.34 19.38 7.40
CA GLU A 53 14.23 20.43 7.88
C GLU A 53 13.77 20.91 9.25
N VAL A 54 14.67 20.89 10.23
CA VAL A 54 14.40 21.44 11.57
C VAL A 54 14.98 22.84 11.63
N ALA A 55 14.12 23.84 11.48
CA ALA A 55 14.49 25.26 11.46
C ALA A 55 14.80 25.81 12.86
N LYS A 56 14.14 25.28 13.88
CA LYS A 56 14.40 25.58 15.29
C LYS A 56 14.46 24.27 16.08
N GLY A 57 15.58 23.99 16.74
CA GLY A 57 15.78 22.74 17.47
C GLY A 57 14.83 22.57 18.66
N SER A 58 14.77 23.57 19.54
CA SER A 58 13.90 23.63 20.72
C SER A 58 13.87 25.06 21.29
N GLU A 59 13.08 25.31 22.34
CA GLU A 59 13.21 26.56 23.12
C GLU A 59 14.55 26.65 23.87
N ALA A 60 15.07 25.53 24.35
CA ALA A 60 16.33 25.52 25.11
C ALA A 60 17.57 25.73 24.21
N ASP A 61 17.54 25.16 23.01
CA ASP A 61 18.54 25.36 21.96
C ASP A 61 17.83 25.65 20.63
N PRO A 62 17.69 26.93 20.25
CA PRO A 62 16.94 27.33 19.07
C PRO A 62 17.73 27.14 17.77
N ARG A 63 18.99 26.67 17.83
CA ARG A 63 19.81 26.53 16.63
C ARG A 63 19.15 25.56 15.64
N PRO A 64 19.15 25.89 14.33
CA PRO A 64 18.68 24.98 13.30
C PRO A 64 19.59 23.75 13.24
N MET A 65 19.01 22.60 12.90
CA MET A 65 19.80 21.40 12.64
C MET A 65 20.52 21.57 11.29
N PRO A 66 21.85 21.37 11.21
CA PRO A 66 22.60 21.63 9.99
C PRO A 66 22.26 20.66 8.85
N LYS A 67 21.81 19.44 9.21
CA LYS A 67 21.42 18.37 8.29
C LYS A 67 19.91 18.16 8.35
N LEU A 68 19.36 17.69 7.24
CA LEU A 68 17.98 17.20 7.21
C LEU A 68 17.85 15.98 8.13
N MET A 69 16.77 15.96 8.90
CA MET A 69 16.53 14.95 9.92
C MET A 69 15.52 13.93 9.41
N ALA A 70 15.70 12.66 9.78
CA ALA A 70 14.72 11.63 9.45
C ALA A 70 13.56 11.66 10.45
N SER A 71 12.42 12.20 10.03
CA SER A 71 11.27 12.44 10.92
C SER A 71 10.74 11.21 11.66
N CYS A 72 10.88 10.01 11.06
CA CYS A 72 10.38 8.76 11.65
C CYS A 72 11.12 8.29 12.91
N VAL A 73 12.36 8.76 13.15
CA VAL A 73 13.18 8.35 14.29
C VAL A 73 13.63 9.51 15.17
N THR A 74 13.56 10.74 14.65
CA THR A 74 13.88 11.94 15.44
C THR A 74 12.72 12.28 16.37
N GLY A 75 12.98 12.28 17.68
CA GLY A 75 12.04 12.73 18.69
C GLY A 75 11.80 14.24 18.61
N VAL A 76 10.57 14.67 18.91
CA VAL A 76 10.24 16.09 19.03
C VAL A 76 10.80 16.67 20.34
N MET A 77 11.16 17.95 20.30
CA MET A 77 11.52 18.73 21.48
C MET A 77 10.55 19.90 21.64
N ASP A 78 10.44 20.42 22.87
CA ASP A 78 9.57 21.56 23.15
C ASP A 78 10.07 22.83 22.43
N GLY A 79 9.18 23.49 21.70
CA GLY A 79 9.49 24.65 20.84
C GLY A 79 10.15 24.30 19.50
N MET A 80 10.16 23.03 19.10
CA MET A 80 10.75 22.62 17.82
C MET A 80 9.90 23.13 16.64
N GLU A 81 10.57 23.67 15.61
CA GLU A 81 9.94 24.08 14.35
C GLU A 81 10.48 23.27 13.18
N VAL A 82 9.57 22.61 12.46
CA VAL A 82 9.87 21.69 11.38
C VAL A 82 9.22 22.17 10.09
N ASN A 83 10.01 22.21 9.02
CA ASN A 83 9.54 22.42 7.66
C ASN A 83 9.58 21.09 6.90
N SER A 84 8.42 20.61 6.48
CA SER A 84 8.27 19.39 5.69
C SER A 84 8.05 19.74 4.22
N ILE A 85 6.97 20.48 3.91
CA ILE A 85 6.67 20.91 2.53
C ILE A 85 7.20 22.31 2.22
N LYS A 86 7.34 23.18 3.24
CA LYS A 86 7.79 24.56 3.04
C LYS A 86 9.28 24.69 2.70
N SER A 87 10.05 23.61 2.81
CA SER A 87 11.48 23.61 2.55
C SER A 87 11.80 23.06 1.15
N GLU A 88 12.44 23.89 0.33
CA GLU A 88 12.97 23.47 -0.96
C GLU A 88 14.08 22.42 -0.81
N ARG A 89 14.90 22.52 0.24
CA ARG A 89 15.94 21.52 0.56
C ARG A 89 15.33 20.14 0.80
N VAL A 90 14.20 20.09 1.51
CA VAL A 90 13.49 18.81 1.76
C VAL A 90 12.91 18.26 0.46
N THR A 91 12.31 19.12 -0.36
CA THR A 91 11.74 18.71 -1.65
C THR A 91 12.81 18.10 -2.57
N GLU A 92 13.98 18.73 -2.69
CA GLU A 92 15.08 18.18 -3.51
C GLU A 92 15.68 16.91 -2.90
N ALA A 93 15.75 16.82 -1.57
CA ALA A 93 16.20 15.60 -0.90
C ALA A 93 15.25 14.42 -1.16
N ARG A 94 13.93 14.65 -1.12
CA ARG A 94 12.93 13.61 -1.44
C ARG A 94 13.01 13.16 -2.89
N LYS A 95 13.22 14.08 -3.84
CA LYS A 95 13.50 13.74 -5.25
C LYS A 95 14.74 12.85 -5.38
N SER A 96 15.82 13.21 -4.71
CA SER A 96 17.08 12.47 -4.72
C SER A 96 16.93 11.07 -4.11
N VAL A 97 16.26 10.96 -2.96
CA VAL A 97 15.98 9.66 -2.33
C VAL A 97 15.13 8.78 -3.23
N THR A 98 14.11 9.36 -3.87
CA THR A 98 13.24 8.63 -4.80
C THR A 98 14.03 8.15 -6.03
N GLU A 99 14.94 8.98 -6.55
CA GLU A 99 15.89 8.57 -7.59
C GLU A 99 16.71 7.36 -7.14
N PHE A 100 17.33 7.39 -5.95
CA PHE A 100 18.09 6.25 -5.41
C PHE A 100 17.27 4.97 -5.26
N LEU A 101 16.01 5.08 -4.82
CA LEU A 101 15.11 3.93 -4.71
C LEU A 101 14.78 3.32 -6.09
N LEU A 102 14.79 4.12 -7.16
CA LEU A 102 14.45 3.71 -8.52
C LEU A 102 15.67 3.30 -9.37
N ILE A 103 16.90 3.72 -9.00
CA ILE A 103 18.14 3.43 -9.75
C ILE A 103 18.24 1.94 -10.10
N ASN A 104 18.11 1.08 -9.11
CA ASN A 104 18.21 -0.38 -9.25
C ASN A 104 16.85 -1.09 -9.29
N HIS A 105 15.74 -0.35 -9.25
CA HIS A 105 14.40 -0.95 -9.35
C HIS A 105 14.08 -1.29 -10.83
N PRO A 106 13.54 -2.48 -11.12
CA PRO A 106 13.24 -2.91 -12.47
C PRO A 106 12.03 -2.17 -13.05
N LEU A 107 11.96 -2.11 -14.38
CA LEU A 107 10.83 -1.51 -15.12
C LEU A 107 9.64 -2.48 -15.24
N ASP A 108 9.30 -3.10 -14.12
CA ASP A 108 8.33 -4.18 -14.03
C ASP A 108 6.89 -3.70 -13.82
N CYS A 109 6.64 -2.39 -13.71
CA CYS A 109 5.33 -1.85 -13.36
C CYS A 109 4.15 -2.45 -14.17
N PRO A 110 4.26 -2.68 -15.50
CA PRO A 110 3.15 -3.27 -16.27
C PRO A 110 2.80 -4.71 -15.85
N VAL A 111 3.81 -5.50 -15.45
CA VAL A 111 3.67 -6.91 -15.06
C VAL A 111 3.57 -7.09 -13.55
N CYS A 112 3.94 -6.09 -12.76
CA CYS A 112 3.90 -6.11 -11.30
C CYS A 112 2.45 -6.18 -10.81
N ASP A 113 2.18 -7.11 -9.88
CA ASP A 113 0.84 -7.31 -9.33
C ASP A 113 0.38 -6.16 -8.42
N GLN A 114 1.35 -5.53 -7.74
CA GLN A 114 1.12 -4.38 -6.85
C GLN A 114 0.98 -3.06 -7.60
N ALA A 115 1.05 -3.05 -8.94
CA ALA A 115 0.83 -1.84 -9.72
C ALA A 115 -0.56 -1.25 -9.42
N GLY A 116 -0.62 0.06 -9.17
CA GLY A 116 -1.83 0.76 -8.74
C GLY A 116 -2.02 0.86 -7.23
N GLU A 117 -1.40 -0.02 -6.43
CA GLU A 117 -1.40 0.06 -4.96
C GLU A 117 0.04 0.07 -4.38
N CYS A 118 1.02 0.42 -5.21
CA CYS A 118 2.43 0.45 -4.84
C CYS A 118 2.80 1.80 -4.22
N ASP A 119 3.30 1.78 -2.99
CA ASP A 119 3.75 3.00 -2.30
C ASP A 119 4.91 3.67 -3.03
N LEU A 120 5.82 2.88 -3.65
CA LEU A 120 6.94 3.45 -4.41
C LEU A 120 6.47 4.14 -5.69
N GLN A 121 5.42 3.61 -6.33
CA GLN A 121 4.81 4.26 -7.49
C GLN A 121 4.20 5.61 -7.08
N ASN A 122 3.46 5.64 -5.98
CA ASN A 122 2.85 6.86 -5.45
C ASN A 122 3.92 7.88 -4.99
N LEU A 123 4.98 7.41 -4.34
CA LEU A 123 6.14 8.23 -3.97
C LEU A 123 6.81 8.84 -5.21
N SER A 124 7.05 8.03 -6.25
CA SER A 124 7.63 8.49 -7.51
C SER A 124 6.74 9.48 -8.23
N PHE A 125 5.42 9.29 -8.21
CA PHE A 125 4.49 10.21 -8.84
C PHE A 125 4.47 11.57 -8.13
N LYS A 126 4.47 11.59 -6.79
CA LYS A 126 4.41 12.83 -6.00
C LYS A 126 5.75 13.56 -5.89
N HIS A 127 6.86 12.82 -5.74
CA HIS A 127 8.17 13.39 -5.41
C HIS A 127 9.29 13.00 -6.38
N GLY A 128 9.06 12.12 -7.35
CA GLY A 128 10.08 11.70 -8.31
C GLY A 128 10.39 12.76 -9.37
N LYS A 129 11.54 12.60 -10.05
CA LYS A 129 11.87 13.34 -11.28
C LYS A 129 11.20 12.65 -12.46
N SER A 130 10.81 13.39 -13.48
CA SER A 130 10.16 12.86 -14.69
C SER A 130 11.11 12.03 -15.57
N GLN A 131 12.41 12.25 -15.44
CA GLN A 131 13.45 11.58 -16.22
C GLN A 131 14.45 10.87 -15.29
N THR A 132 14.95 9.73 -15.74
CA THR A 132 16.09 9.05 -15.11
C THR A 132 17.39 9.51 -15.77
N ARG A 133 18.44 9.67 -14.96
CA ARG A 133 19.81 9.91 -15.43
C ARG A 133 20.68 8.65 -15.39
N TYR A 134 20.17 7.59 -14.76
CA TYR A 134 20.86 6.32 -14.64
C TYR A 134 20.75 5.53 -15.93
N ILE A 135 21.91 5.23 -16.53
CA ILE A 135 22.05 4.54 -17.82
C ILE A 135 22.82 3.21 -17.71
N GLU A 136 23.26 2.86 -16.50
CA GLU A 136 24.05 1.65 -16.28
C GLU A 136 23.17 0.41 -16.09
N GLU A 137 23.81 -0.76 -16.08
CA GLU A 137 23.13 -2.03 -15.86
C GLU A 137 22.62 -2.09 -14.41
N LYS A 138 21.31 -2.37 -14.29
CA LYS A 138 20.66 -2.53 -12.98
C LYS A 138 21.08 -3.86 -12.37
N ARG A 139 21.28 -3.88 -11.05
CA ARG A 139 21.50 -5.14 -10.33
C ARG A 139 20.34 -6.12 -10.53
N THR A 140 20.65 -7.40 -10.62
CA THR A 140 19.69 -8.49 -10.70
C THR A 140 20.01 -9.57 -9.66
N PHE A 141 18.97 -10.27 -9.25
CA PHE A 141 19.01 -11.37 -8.29
C PHE A 141 18.28 -12.57 -8.88
N GLU A 142 18.81 -13.76 -8.60
CA GLU A 142 18.17 -15.01 -8.97
C GLU A 142 16.84 -15.20 -8.22
N PRO A 143 15.79 -15.70 -8.89
CA PRO A 143 14.53 -16.03 -8.23
C PRO A 143 14.69 -17.14 -7.19
N GLU A 144 14.20 -16.91 -5.98
CA GLU A 144 14.18 -17.88 -4.88
C GLU A 144 12.73 -18.28 -4.55
N ASP A 145 12.47 -19.59 -4.40
CA ASP A 145 11.19 -20.08 -3.90
C ASP A 145 11.23 -20.16 -2.37
N ILE A 146 10.47 -19.27 -1.73
CA ILE A 146 10.44 -19.09 -0.26
C ILE A 146 9.31 -19.85 0.42
N GLY A 147 8.35 -20.42 -0.33
CA GLY A 147 7.21 -21.14 0.23
C GLY A 147 5.96 -21.12 -0.67
N PRO A 148 4.88 -21.83 -0.32
CA PRO A 148 3.74 -22.06 -1.22
C PRO A 148 2.83 -20.83 -1.42
N ASN A 149 2.76 -19.92 -0.43
CA ASN A 149 1.77 -18.83 -0.42
C ASN A 149 2.33 -17.48 -0.89
N ILE A 150 3.63 -17.25 -0.70
CA ILE A 150 4.27 -15.95 -0.96
C ILE A 150 5.26 -16.10 -2.09
N GLN A 151 5.17 -15.21 -3.08
CA GLN A 151 6.14 -15.11 -4.16
C GLN A 151 7.08 -13.94 -3.90
N LEU A 152 8.38 -14.23 -3.85
CA LEU A 152 9.44 -13.24 -3.80
C LEU A 152 9.88 -12.83 -5.22
N HIS A 153 9.95 -11.52 -5.45
CA HIS A 153 10.53 -10.83 -6.60
C HIS A 153 11.60 -9.87 -6.09
N MET A 154 12.78 -10.41 -5.81
CA MET A 154 13.82 -9.68 -5.08
C MET A 154 14.30 -8.42 -5.82
N ASN A 155 14.34 -8.43 -7.16
CA ASN A 155 14.69 -7.26 -7.96
C ASN A 155 13.83 -6.03 -7.65
N ARG A 156 12.56 -6.23 -7.24
CA ARG A 156 11.65 -5.13 -6.89
C ARG A 156 11.84 -4.61 -5.47
N CYS A 157 12.59 -5.31 -4.63
CA CYS A 157 12.74 -4.96 -3.22
C CYS A 157 13.67 -3.75 -3.04
N ILE A 158 13.20 -2.78 -2.24
CA ILE A 158 13.95 -1.57 -1.87
C ILE A 158 14.68 -1.68 -0.52
N LEU A 159 14.78 -2.89 0.03
CA LEU A 159 15.46 -3.14 1.32
C LEU A 159 14.93 -2.23 2.45
N CYS A 160 13.61 -2.17 2.61
CA CYS A 160 12.97 -1.40 3.69
C CYS A 160 12.94 -2.12 5.04
N TYR A 161 13.21 -3.44 5.04
CA TYR A 161 13.27 -4.35 6.20
C TYR A 161 11.91 -4.63 6.87
N ARG A 162 10.79 -4.09 6.38
CA ARG A 162 9.46 -4.32 6.98
C ARG A 162 9.09 -5.81 7.08
N CYS A 163 9.35 -6.61 6.04
CA CYS A 163 9.07 -8.05 6.05
C CYS A 163 9.88 -8.80 7.12
N VAL A 164 11.17 -8.51 7.24
CA VAL A 164 12.07 -9.08 8.24
C VAL A 164 11.57 -8.75 9.64
N MET A 165 11.16 -7.50 9.87
CA MET A 165 10.65 -7.04 11.17
C MET A 165 9.28 -7.64 11.52
N VAL A 166 8.37 -7.79 10.55
CA VAL A 166 7.08 -8.48 10.79
C VAL A 166 7.34 -9.92 11.18
N ALA A 167 8.17 -10.65 10.44
CA ALA A 167 8.43 -12.05 10.78
C ALA A 167 9.09 -12.17 12.16
N ASP A 168 10.02 -11.29 12.50
CA ASP A 168 10.67 -11.28 13.81
C ASP A 168 9.71 -10.99 14.98
N GLN A 169 8.71 -10.12 14.77
CA GLN A 169 7.82 -9.65 15.84
C GLN A 169 6.50 -10.42 15.92
N LEU A 170 6.05 -11.02 14.82
CA LEU A 170 4.74 -11.66 14.70
C LEU A 170 4.81 -13.18 14.62
N THR A 171 5.93 -13.76 14.17
CA THR A 171 6.09 -15.21 14.04
C THR A 171 7.07 -15.73 15.07
N ASP A 172 6.90 -16.99 15.50
CA ASP A 172 7.73 -17.59 16.55
C ASP A 172 9.21 -17.67 16.16
N ASN A 173 9.51 -17.92 14.88
CA ASN A 173 10.87 -18.00 14.36
C ASN A 173 10.99 -17.26 13.03
N ARG A 174 11.96 -16.35 12.95
CA ARG A 174 12.30 -15.67 11.70
C ARG A 174 13.21 -16.57 10.84
N VAL A 175 12.73 -16.91 9.65
CA VAL A 175 13.40 -17.83 8.71
C VAL A 175 14.06 -17.15 7.51
N HIS A 176 13.93 -15.82 7.38
CA HIS A 176 14.53 -15.04 6.30
C HIS A 176 15.18 -13.77 6.85
N GLY A 177 16.11 -13.20 6.10
CA GLY A 177 16.87 -12.03 6.55
C GLY A 177 17.48 -11.26 5.41
N VAL A 178 18.27 -10.24 5.78
CA VAL A 178 19.10 -9.52 4.81
C VAL A 178 20.43 -10.24 4.71
N MET A 179 20.74 -10.71 3.52
CA MET A 179 22.02 -11.32 3.18
C MET A 179 22.90 -10.31 2.44
N ASP A 180 24.19 -10.61 2.40
CA ASP A 180 25.22 -9.77 1.78
C ASP A 180 25.29 -8.34 2.33
N ARG A 181 25.89 -7.42 1.59
CA ARG A 181 26.12 -6.03 2.00
C ARG A 181 26.17 -5.09 0.81
N GLY A 182 25.91 -3.81 1.06
CA GLY A 182 25.96 -2.76 0.04
C GLY A 182 24.82 -2.91 -0.98
N ASP A 183 25.13 -2.63 -2.23
CA ASP A 183 24.21 -2.78 -3.36
C ASP A 183 23.90 -4.24 -3.73
N HIS A 184 24.70 -5.20 -3.27
CA HIS A 184 24.39 -6.63 -3.39
C HIS A 184 23.46 -7.16 -2.31
N SER A 185 23.06 -6.34 -1.33
CA SER A 185 22.18 -6.81 -0.25
C SER A 185 20.83 -7.30 -0.80
N ASN A 186 20.38 -8.45 -0.32
CA ASN A 186 19.11 -9.04 -0.70
C ASN A 186 18.34 -9.64 0.47
N ILE A 187 17.03 -9.80 0.29
CA ILE A 187 16.18 -10.57 1.19
C ILE A 187 16.20 -12.01 0.70
N SER A 188 16.62 -12.95 1.54
CA SER A 188 16.71 -14.37 1.19
C SER A 188 16.38 -15.24 2.39
N THR A 189 15.91 -16.47 2.11
CA THR A 189 15.75 -17.53 3.12
C THR A 189 17.01 -18.39 3.28
N CYS A 190 17.99 -18.29 2.37
CA CYS A 190 19.16 -19.19 2.20
C CYS A 190 18.81 -20.67 1.94
N ILE A 191 17.70 -21.14 2.50
CA ILE A 191 17.13 -22.47 2.36
C ILE A 191 15.78 -22.30 1.65
N SER A 192 15.59 -22.96 0.51
CA SER A 192 14.34 -22.88 -0.23
C SER A 192 13.16 -23.41 0.59
N LYS A 193 11.98 -22.79 0.42
CA LYS A 193 10.71 -23.16 1.07
C LYS A 193 10.74 -23.11 2.60
N ALA A 194 11.55 -22.23 3.17
CA ALA A 194 11.68 -22.10 4.61
C ALA A 194 10.49 -21.39 5.30
N ILE A 195 9.61 -20.70 4.56
CA ILE A 195 8.50 -19.95 5.17
C ILE A 195 7.25 -20.83 5.27
N ASP A 196 6.98 -21.29 6.49
CA ASP A 196 5.80 -22.11 6.87
C ASP A 196 4.99 -21.51 8.04
N ASN A 197 5.43 -20.40 8.63
CA ASN A 197 4.76 -19.76 9.77
C ASN A 197 3.29 -19.33 9.47
N GLU A 198 2.41 -19.47 10.48
CA GLU A 198 0.96 -19.19 10.38
C GLU A 198 0.62 -17.72 10.06
N PHE A 199 1.48 -16.76 10.43
CA PHE A 199 1.26 -15.33 10.18
C PHE A 199 2.15 -14.76 9.06
N SER A 200 2.85 -15.62 8.31
CA SER A 200 3.80 -15.20 7.29
C SER A 200 3.19 -14.35 6.17
N GLY A 201 1.92 -14.54 5.83
CA GLY A 201 1.22 -13.79 4.79
C GLY A 201 1.14 -12.28 5.04
N ASN A 202 1.26 -11.84 6.29
CA ASN A 202 1.30 -10.41 6.64
C ASN A 202 2.55 -9.69 6.10
N MET A 203 3.59 -10.43 5.71
CA MET A 203 4.75 -9.86 5.02
C MET A 203 4.37 -9.21 3.68
N ILE A 204 3.33 -9.70 3.02
CA ILE A 204 2.80 -9.12 1.77
C ILE A 204 2.18 -7.74 2.08
N ASP A 205 1.37 -7.64 3.12
CA ASP A 205 0.64 -6.40 3.43
C ASP A 205 1.55 -5.25 3.85
N VAL A 206 2.65 -5.55 4.56
CA VAL A 206 3.62 -4.53 4.98
C VAL A 206 4.58 -4.11 3.87
N CYS A 207 4.67 -4.89 2.79
CA CYS A 207 5.61 -4.63 1.72
C CYS A 207 5.17 -3.41 0.91
N PRO A 208 5.97 -2.33 0.87
CA PRO A 208 5.59 -1.10 0.17
C PRO A 208 5.75 -1.20 -1.36
N VAL A 209 6.27 -2.33 -1.85
CA VAL A 209 6.62 -2.60 -3.25
C VAL A 209 6.27 -4.02 -3.62
N GLY A 210 6.09 -4.31 -4.91
CA GLY A 210 5.69 -5.63 -5.43
C GLY A 210 6.75 -6.74 -5.35
N ALA A 211 7.61 -6.71 -4.33
CA ALA A 211 8.62 -7.72 -4.06
C ALA A 211 8.06 -8.95 -3.36
N LEU A 212 7.05 -8.81 -2.50
CA LEU A 212 6.36 -9.93 -1.87
C LEU A 212 4.90 -9.87 -2.29
N THR A 213 4.47 -10.87 -3.06
CA THR A 213 3.11 -10.92 -3.62
C THR A 213 2.42 -12.23 -3.27
N ASP A 214 1.10 -12.20 -3.14
CA ASP A 214 0.27 -13.38 -2.89
C ASP A 214 0.23 -14.30 -4.14
N LYS A 215 0.76 -15.54 -4.01
CA LYS A 215 0.75 -16.53 -5.10
C LYS A 215 -0.68 -16.90 -5.55
N THR A 216 -1.65 -16.81 -4.65
CA THR A 216 -3.04 -17.22 -4.89
C THR A 216 -3.87 -16.16 -5.61
N PHE A 217 -3.42 -14.90 -5.62
CA PHE A 217 -4.06 -13.76 -6.30
C PHE A 217 -3.29 -13.28 -7.54
N ARG A 218 -1.97 -13.49 -7.54
CA ARG A 218 -1.05 -13.05 -8.58
C ARG A 218 -1.63 -13.22 -9.99
N PHE A 219 -1.68 -12.11 -10.72
CA PHE A 219 -2.11 -12.03 -12.12
C PHE A 219 -3.56 -12.40 -12.41
N LYS A 220 -4.40 -12.66 -11.40
CA LYS A 220 -5.84 -12.90 -11.62
C LYS A 220 -6.55 -11.64 -12.08
N GLN A 221 -6.28 -10.51 -11.43
CA GLN A 221 -6.90 -9.21 -11.70
C GLN A 221 -5.99 -8.06 -11.26
N ARG A 222 -6.29 -6.84 -11.71
CA ARG A 222 -5.66 -5.61 -11.20
C ARG A 222 -6.52 -4.97 -10.11
N VAL A 223 -5.87 -4.22 -9.23
CA VAL A 223 -6.50 -3.67 -8.01
C VAL A 223 -7.63 -2.69 -8.31
N TRP A 224 -7.53 -1.92 -9.39
CA TRP A 224 -8.56 -0.96 -9.82
C TRP A 224 -9.80 -1.63 -10.44
N PHE A 225 -9.77 -2.94 -10.74
CA PHE A 225 -10.95 -3.69 -11.13
C PHE A 225 -11.65 -4.37 -9.93
N ASN A 226 -10.96 -4.52 -8.81
CA ASN A 226 -11.51 -5.14 -7.61
C ASN A 226 -12.26 -4.10 -6.76
N LYS A 227 -13.32 -4.56 -6.10
CA LYS A 227 -14.13 -3.78 -5.17
C LYS A 227 -13.79 -4.21 -3.73
N PRO A 228 -13.03 -3.41 -2.97
CA PRO A 228 -12.65 -3.76 -1.60
C PRO A 228 -13.78 -3.50 -0.59
N TYR A 229 -14.26 -4.52 0.09
CA TYR A 229 -15.23 -4.40 1.19
C TYR A 229 -14.56 -4.71 2.52
N ASN A 230 -14.94 -3.98 3.57
CA ASN A 230 -14.59 -4.36 4.93
C ASN A 230 -15.46 -5.55 5.34
N ALA A 231 -14.83 -6.59 5.87
CA ALA A 231 -15.50 -7.78 6.35
C ALA A 231 -14.85 -8.30 7.62
N HIS A 232 -15.56 -9.13 8.37
CA HIS A 232 -14.98 -9.82 9.51
C HIS A 232 -15.48 -11.26 9.60
N ARG A 233 -14.72 -12.07 10.35
CA ARG A 233 -15.00 -13.46 10.68
C ARG A 233 -14.55 -13.75 12.10
N GLU A 234 -15.28 -14.62 12.80
CA GLU A 234 -14.80 -15.20 14.05
C GLU A 234 -13.75 -16.28 13.75
N CYS A 235 -12.47 -15.90 13.82
CA CYS A 235 -11.35 -16.81 13.63
C CYS A 235 -10.95 -17.48 14.95
N LYS A 236 -10.67 -18.79 14.90
CA LYS A 236 -10.23 -19.57 16.08
C LYS A 236 -8.72 -19.56 16.28
N THR A 237 -7.94 -19.12 15.30
CA THR A 237 -6.47 -19.00 15.42
C THR A 237 -6.11 -17.99 16.51
N PRO A 238 -5.29 -18.37 17.51
CA PRO A 238 -4.77 -17.45 18.50
C PRO A 238 -4.05 -16.25 17.86
N GLY A 239 -4.41 -15.03 18.25
CA GLY A 239 -3.77 -13.80 17.78
C GLY A 239 -4.30 -13.27 16.42
N CYS A 240 -5.21 -13.99 15.76
CA CYS A 240 -5.89 -13.47 14.57
C CYS A 240 -7.05 -12.55 14.97
N CYS A 241 -7.12 -11.35 14.40
CA CYS A 241 -8.23 -10.44 14.67
C CYS A 241 -9.52 -10.75 13.90
N GLY A 242 -9.42 -11.51 12.80
CA GLY A 242 -10.54 -11.80 11.92
C GLY A 242 -11.11 -10.60 11.14
N LYS A 243 -10.60 -9.38 11.33
CA LYS A 243 -11.02 -8.17 10.61
C LYS A 243 -10.21 -8.02 9.32
N THR A 244 -10.87 -8.05 8.18
CA THR A 244 -10.23 -8.04 6.87
C THR A 244 -10.83 -7.02 5.91
N THR A 245 -10.14 -6.83 4.80
CA THR A 245 -10.68 -6.27 3.57
C THR A 245 -10.73 -7.38 2.53
N VAL A 246 -11.93 -7.72 2.08
CA VAL A 246 -12.17 -8.68 0.99
C VAL A 246 -12.22 -7.93 -0.34
N TRP A 247 -11.43 -8.37 -1.31
CA TRP A 247 -11.36 -7.76 -2.63
C TRP A 247 -12.18 -8.59 -3.60
N MET A 248 -13.31 -8.04 -4.02
CA MET A 248 -14.30 -8.75 -4.81
C MET A 248 -14.25 -8.35 -6.28
N PHE A 249 -14.43 -9.32 -7.16
CA PHE A 249 -14.71 -9.10 -8.57
C PHE A 249 -15.97 -9.89 -8.93
N GLY A 250 -17.06 -9.17 -9.26
CA GLY A 250 -18.39 -9.79 -9.31
C GLY A 250 -18.81 -10.31 -7.93
N ASN A 251 -19.18 -11.60 -7.86
CA ASN A 251 -19.59 -12.26 -6.63
C ASN A 251 -18.49 -13.11 -5.99
N GLU A 252 -17.26 -13.06 -6.51
CA GLU A 252 -16.13 -13.87 -6.05
C GLU A 252 -15.10 -13.03 -5.30
N ILE A 253 -14.59 -13.55 -4.18
CA ILE A 253 -13.46 -12.95 -3.47
C ILE A 253 -12.16 -13.40 -4.15
N GLN A 254 -11.43 -12.45 -4.71
CA GLN A 254 -10.17 -12.72 -5.39
C GLN A 254 -9.00 -12.81 -4.40
N ARG A 255 -8.99 -11.94 -3.39
CA ARG A 255 -8.00 -11.90 -2.30
C ARG A 255 -8.58 -11.34 -1.01
N VAL A 256 -7.92 -11.65 0.09
CA VAL A 256 -8.21 -11.13 1.43
C VAL A 256 -6.95 -10.45 1.98
N THR A 257 -7.07 -9.24 2.51
CA THR A 257 -5.96 -8.51 3.14
C THR A 257 -6.36 -8.05 4.54
N GLY A 258 -5.38 -7.68 5.37
CA GLY A 258 -5.67 -6.93 6.59
C GLY A 258 -6.30 -5.57 6.27
N ARG A 259 -7.08 -5.03 7.21
CA ARG A 259 -7.58 -3.64 7.09
C ARG A 259 -6.41 -2.69 7.20
N LYS A 260 -6.36 -1.72 6.28
CA LYS A 260 -5.31 -0.70 6.25
C LYS A 260 -5.88 0.68 6.53
N ASP A 261 -5.16 1.43 7.35
CA ASP A 261 -5.41 2.83 7.67
C ASP A 261 -5.05 3.78 6.50
N GLU A 262 -5.18 5.07 6.75
CA GLU A 262 -4.86 6.14 5.78
C GLU A 262 -3.36 6.25 5.44
N PHE A 263 -2.47 5.63 6.21
CA PHE A 263 -1.03 5.59 5.94
C PHE A 263 -0.59 4.26 5.31
N HIS A 264 -1.55 3.46 4.83
CA HIS A 264 -1.36 2.12 4.28
C HIS A 264 -0.75 1.11 5.26
N GLU A 265 -0.91 1.36 6.56
CA GLU A 265 -0.48 0.46 7.63
C GLU A 265 -1.67 -0.39 8.09
N VAL A 266 -1.40 -1.65 8.42
CA VAL A 266 -2.40 -2.61 8.84
C VAL A 266 -2.81 -2.27 10.27
N GLU A 267 -4.12 -2.20 10.50
CA GLU A 267 -4.68 -1.91 11.81
C GLU A 267 -4.38 -3.05 12.80
N GLU A 268 -4.68 -4.29 12.38
CA GLU A 268 -4.52 -5.54 13.11
C GLU A 268 -4.16 -6.67 12.13
N PHE A 269 -3.29 -7.60 12.53
CA PHE A 269 -2.80 -8.69 11.66
C PHE A 269 -3.74 -9.89 11.61
N ILE A 270 -3.68 -10.64 10.50
CA ILE A 270 -4.55 -11.80 10.23
C ILE A 270 -3.74 -13.07 9.99
N CYS A 271 -4.27 -14.24 10.34
CA CYS A 271 -3.60 -15.51 10.06
C CYS A 271 -3.66 -15.88 8.57
N ASN A 272 -2.83 -16.84 8.18
CA ASN A 272 -2.77 -17.37 6.83
C ASN A 272 -4.07 -18.08 6.40
N GLU A 273 -4.77 -18.76 7.32
CA GLU A 273 -6.06 -19.42 7.03
C GLU A 273 -7.10 -18.39 6.56
N CYS A 274 -7.27 -17.30 7.32
CA CYS A 274 -8.13 -16.18 6.91
C CYS A 274 -7.70 -15.54 5.58
N ARG A 275 -6.40 -15.51 5.28
CA ARG A 275 -5.88 -14.85 4.08
C ARG A 275 -6.04 -15.69 2.82
N PHE A 276 -5.68 -16.97 2.89
CA PHE A 276 -5.48 -17.82 1.71
C PHE A 276 -6.59 -18.84 1.52
N ASP A 277 -7.17 -19.36 2.61
CA ASP A 277 -8.08 -20.51 2.55
C ASP A 277 -9.56 -20.06 2.46
N HIS A 278 -9.92 -18.97 3.14
CA HIS A 278 -11.30 -18.45 3.18
C HIS A 278 -11.60 -17.46 2.05
N LYS A 279 -11.90 -17.97 0.85
CA LYS A 279 -12.25 -17.18 -0.35
C LYS A 279 -13.71 -17.24 -0.76
N ASP A 280 -14.55 -17.90 0.03
CA ASP A 280 -15.99 -17.91 -0.21
C ASP A 280 -16.66 -16.74 0.51
N THR A 281 -17.63 -16.09 -0.15
CA THR A 281 -18.39 -14.99 0.46
C THR A 281 -19.17 -15.41 1.70
N LYS A 282 -19.49 -16.71 1.83
CA LYS A 282 -20.17 -17.30 2.99
C LYS A 282 -19.31 -17.33 4.25
N ASP A 283 -17.98 -17.27 4.11
CA ASP A 283 -17.06 -17.27 5.25
C ASP A 283 -16.99 -15.93 5.97
N TRP A 284 -17.55 -14.87 5.37
CA TRP A 284 -17.33 -13.49 5.78
C TRP A 284 -18.65 -12.75 6.04
N VAL A 285 -18.69 -11.98 7.12
CA VAL A 285 -19.73 -10.97 7.33
C VAL A 285 -19.24 -9.66 6.69
N ILE A 286 -19.84 -9.26 5.57
CA ILE A 286 -19.48 -8.04 4.84
C ILE A 286 -20.16 -6.83 5.50
N GLU A 287 -19.36 -5.93 6.07
CA GLU A 287 -19.85 -4.73 6.77
C GLU A 287 -20.22 -3.62 5.80
N GLY A 288 -19.47 -3.47 4.70
CA GLY A 288 -19.68 -2.40 3.73
C GLY A 288 -18.44 -2.07 2.90
N PRO A 289 -18.55 -1.11 1.97
CA PRO A 289 -17.44 -0.70 1.12
C PRO A 289 -16.30 -0.09 1.95
N ARG A 290 -15.06 -0.42 1.61
CA ARG A 290 -13.87 0.19 2.23
C ARG A 290 -13.77 1.66 1.79
N LYS A 291 -13.45 2.54 2.74
CA LYS A 291 -13.07 3.94 2.44
C LYS A 291 -11.65 3.98 1.87
N PHE A 292 -11.46 4.72 0.79
CA PHE A 292 -10.17 4.90 0.13
C PHE A 292 -9.92 6.38 -0.17
N GLU A 293 -8.65 6.71 -0.42
CA GLU A 293 -8.22 8.08 -0.74
C GLU A 293 -8.85 8.58 -2.04
N LYS A 294 -9.07 9.90 -2.12
CA LYS A 294 -9.65 10.56 -3.31
C LYS A 294 -8.83 10.30 -4.57
N ASP A 295 -7.51 10.34 -4.47
CA ASP A 295 -6.59 10.21 -5.61
C ASP A 295 -6.13 8.76 -5.86
N SER A 296 -6.75 7.79 -5.18
CA SER A 296 -6.45 6.37 -5.40
C SER A 296 -6.98 5.91 -6.75
N VAL A 297 -6.22 5.06 -7.45
CA VAL A 297 -6.70 4.40 -8.68
C VAL A 297 -7.93 3.53 -8.44
N ILE A 298 -8.14 3.08 -7.20
CA ILE A 298 -9.33 2.32 -6.79
C ILE A 298 -10.59 3.20 -6.89
N ASN A 299 -10.44 4.53 -6.72
CA ASN A 299 -11.54 5.48 -6.87
C ASN A 299 -11.95 5.69 -8.35
N GLN A 300 -11.13 5.29 -9.33
CA GLN A 300 -11.52 5.44 -10.75
C GLN A 300 -12.75 4.60 -11.11
N ASN A 301 -12.90 3.44 -10.46
CA ASN A 301 -14.08 2.58 -10.58
C ASN A 301 -14.90 2.60 -9.29
N ASN A 302 -15.18 3.80 -8.78
CA ASN A 302 -15.91 3.95 -7.54
C ASN A 302 -17.30 3.31 -7.65
N TYR A 303 -17.44 2.15 -7.03
CA TYR A 303 -18.63 1.31 -7.07
C TYR A 303 -19.65 1.71 -6.01
N THR A 304 -19.38 2.73 -5.20
CA THR A 304 -20.36 3.35 -4.30
C THR A 304 -21.07 4.54 -4.97
N GLN A 305 -20.54 5.05 -6.09
CA GLN A 305 -21.19 6.09 -6.86
C GLN A 305 -22.06 5.49 -7.96
N LYS A 306 -23.22 6.11 -8.21
CA LYS A 306 -24.06 5.75 -9.35
C LYS A 306 -23.33 6.21 -10.61
N LEU A 307 -22.85 5.26 -11.40
CA LEU A 307 -22.27 5.56 -12.71
C LEU A 307 -23.41 5.89 -13.66
N ASP A 308 -23.50 7.14 -14.07
CA ASP A 308 -24.35 7.52 -15.19
C ASP A 308 -23.72 7.01 -16.48
N THR A 309 -24.51 6.36 -17.32
CA THR A 309 -24.04 5.91 -18.64
C THR A 309 -23.73 7.15 -19.49
N VAL A 310 -22.45 7.48 -19.63
CA VAL A 310 -22.01 8.56 -20.52
C VAL A 310 -22.09 8.03 -21.95
N VAL A 311 -23.17 8.39 -22.65
CA VAL A 311 -23.30 8.11 -24.10
C VAL A 311 -22.40 9.08 -24.84
N ILE A 312 -21.25 8.62 -25.32
CA ILE A 312 -20.36 9.42 -26.16
C ILE A 312 -20.96 9.43 -27.57
N GLU A 313 -21.09 10.59 -28.23
CA GLU A 313 -21.72 10.68 -29.57
C GLU A 313 -21.11 9.76 -30.63
N THR A 314 -19.83 9.40 -30.48
CA THR A 314 -19.12 8.43 -31.32
C THR A 314 -19.63 6.99 -31.17
N GLU A 315 -20.32 6.63 -30.08
CA GLU A 315 -20.89 5.29 -29.87
C GLU A 315 -22.03 4.98 -30.86
N LYS A 316 -22.77 5.99 -31.36
CA LYS A 316 -23.85 5.75 -32.34
C LYS A 316 -23.35 5.13 -33.65
N GLY A 317 -22.12 5.43 -34.06
CA GLY A 317 -21.49 4.86 -35.25
C GLY A 317 -20.86 3.49 -34.99
N ILE A 318 -20.21 3.34 -33.83
CA ILE A 318 -19.49 2.13 -33.43
C ILE A 318 -20.47 1.00 -33.06
N LEU A 319 -21.57 1.32 -32.36
CA LEU A 319 -22.62 0.35 -31.99
C LEU A 319 -23.37 -0.19 -33.21
N LYS A 320 -23.53 0.59 -34.29
CA LYS A 320 -24.12 0.10 -35.54
C LYS A 320 -23.33 -1.04 -36.18
N GLY A 321 -22.00 -0.98 -36.14
CA GLY A 321 -21.14 -2.09 -36.58
C GLY A 321 -21.29 -3.31 -35.68
N ARG A 322 -21.33 -3.09 -34.36
CA ARG A 322 -21.50 -4.15 -33.35
C ARG A 322 -22.88 -4.82 -33.38
N ASP A 323 -23.94 -4.08 -33.74
CA ASP A 323 -25.30 -4.60 -33.91
C ASP A 323 -25.45 -5.43 -35.20
N GLN A 324 -24.72 -5.07 -36.27
CA GLN A 324 -24.61 -5.88 -37.47
C GLN A 324 -23.88 -7.21 -37.20
N ASP A 325 -22.83 -7.18 -36.37
CA ASP A 325 -22.09 -8.37 -35.96
C ASP A 325 -22.86 -9.25 -34.98
N ARG A 326 -23.65 -8.66 -34.05
CA ARG A 326 -24.52 -9.40 -33.12
C ARG A 326 -25.61 -10.21 -33.84
N LYS A 327 -26.15 -9.72 -34.97
CA LYS A 327 -27.09 -10.49 -35.80
C LYS A 327 -26.50 -11.80 -36.35
N LYS A 328 -25.17 -11.92 -36.45
CA LYS A 328 -24.51 -13.15 -36.89
C LYS A 328 -24.18 -14.12 -35.74
N ILE A 329 -24.20 -13.69 -34.47
CA ILE A 329 -23.60 -14.48 -33.37
C ILE A 329 -24.38 -14.46 -32.03
N SER A 330 -25.71 -14.34 -31.99
CA SER A 330 -26.37 -14.67 -30.70
C SER A 330 -27.79 -15.21 -30.76
N MET A 331 -27.97 -16.26 -29.95
CA MET A 331 -29.22 -16.78 -29.42
C MET A 331 -30.10 -15.70 -28.75
N PRO A 332 -31.43 -15.88 -28.74
CA PRO A 332 -32.42 -14.91 -28.25
C PRO A 332 -32.36 -14.67 -26.74
N ALA A 333 -32.51 -13.41 -26.32
CA ALA A 333 -32.63 -12.98 -24.93
C ALA A 333 -34.04 -13.22 -24.37
N ILE A 334 -34.15 -13.63 -23.11
CA ILE A 334 -35.43 -13.78 -22.38
C ILE A 334 -35.71 -12.48 -21.61
N PRO A 335 -36.89 -11.84 -21.77
CA PRO A 335 -37.23 -10.61 -21.06
C PRO A 335 -37.73 -10.84 -19.63
N LEU A 336 -37.38 -9.93 -18.72
CA LEU A 336 -37.80 -9.90 -17.30
C LEU A 336 -39.27 -9.50 -17.11
N LYS A 337 -39.85 -9.89 -15.96
CA LYS A 337 -41.28 -9.69 -15.67
C LYS A 337 -41.54 -8.30 -15.07
N ARG A 338 -42.78 -7.84 -15.24
CA ARG A 338 -43.26 -6.49 -14.91
C ARG A 338 -43.16 -6.16 -13.41
N GLU A 339 -43.29 -7.15 -12.54
CA GLU A 339 -43.22 -7.00 -11.08
C GLU A 339 -41.83 -6.54 -10.63
N GLU A 340 -40.77 -7.00 -11.31
CA GLU A 340 -39.38 -6.63 -11.04
C GLU A 340 -39.08 -5.19 -11.46
N GLN A 341 -39.90 -4.58 -12.32
CA GLN A 341 -39.75 -3.20 -12.79
C GLN A 341 -40.38 -2.17 -11.85
N GLU A 342 -41.38 -2.56 -11.05
CA GLU A 342 -42.12 -1.64 -10.18
C GLU A 342 -41.42 -1.40 -8.84
N ALA A 343 -40.72 -2.40 -8.29
CA ALA A 343 -39.91 -2.25 -7.08
C ALA A 343 -38.75 -1.23 -7.21
N PHE A 344 -38.32 -0.92 -8.45
CA PHE A 344 -37.28 0.07 -8.74
C PHE A 344 -37.76 1.53 -8.69
N LYS A 345 -39.07 1.79 -8.73
CA LYS A 345 -39.61 3.16 -8.83
C LYS A 345 -39.77 3.87 -7.49
N GLU A 346 -39.93 3.14 -6.38
CA GLU A 346 -40.29 3.74 -5.09
C GLU A 346 -39.13 4.18 -4.22
N GLY A 347 -37.87 4.03 -4.67
CA GLY A 347 -36.69 4.71 -4.13
C GLY A 347 -36.55 4.72 -2.60
N ASN A 348 -35.73 3.84 -2.04
CA ASN A 348 -35.33 3.99 -0.64
C ASN A 348 -34.57 5.32 -0.44
N ILE A 349 -35.13 6.15 0.44
CA ILE A 349 -34.47 7.32 1.04
C ILE A 349 -33.14 6.91 1.65
#